data_AF-A0A2R6WJD5-F1
#
_entry.id   AF-A0A2R6WJD5-F1
#
_cell.length_a   1.000
_cell.length_b   1.000
_cell.length_c   1.000
_cell.angle_alpha   90.00
_cell.angle_beta   90.00
_cell.angle_gamma   90.00
#
_symmetry.space_group_name_H-M   'P 1'
#
loop_
_entity.id
_entity.type
_entity.pdbx_description
1 polymer ?
#
loop_
_entity_poly.entity_id
_entity_poly.type
_entity_poly.pdbx_seq_one_letter_code
_entity_poly.pdbx_strand_id
1 'polypeptide(L)'
;MTEGLAHLSRMDICEQGPDVERAFSSDELSLGANQGTHADKVVRSLPNIDDAYQPRVQPPSTDKVVIAVEVCLKPRTTVRHDEIRQAVERMLDKRSLTYEEGPILFCQTDEPFLYEHVESITLSDEDGRASANGVLLFWQVTLQVHVYQLHEEGPSEELEGNDSIASFHEWTLPGREFHGLWESLIYDSSLKQHLLRYALSALLFSDRGVNSHLVAWNRVVLLHGPPGTGKTSLCKALAQKLSIQFSYRFPQAQLVEVNAHSLFSKWFSESGKLVTKLFQKIEDIVEDGTTLVFVLIDEAESLTAARQAALSGSEPSDSIRVVNALLTQLDRLKRWPNVVVLTTSNISAAIDLAFVDRADIKAYVGPPSLEARYEILRSCLKELQRVGIINQQKVEPYDSELLTFKILSLRMKERTEEARVLLSVDISRNLLAVAEACEGFSGRALRKLPFLAHASMGPLTDCDYSVFLAAMHEAIKRELSDRALM
;
A
#
# COMPACT_ATOMS: atom_id res chain seq x y z
N MET A 1 29.14 31.23 -55.19
CA MET A 1 29.27 30.74 -53.81
C MET A 1 28.31 29.57 -53.70
N THR A 2 28.70 28.31 -53.80
CA THR A 2 29.97 27.61 -53.53
C THR A 2 30.17 26.49 -54.56
N GLU A 3 31.44 26.20 -54.83
CA GLU A 3 32.04 25.15 -55.67
C GLU A 3 31.49 23.74 -55.35
N GLY A 4 31.54 22.71 -56.20
CA GLY A 4 32.29 22.47 -57.42
C GLY A 4 32.62 20.96 -57.50
N LEU A 5 32.04 20.28 -58.49
CA LEU A 5 32.56 19.18 -59.32
C LEU A 5 33.51 18.10 -58.73
N ALA A 6 33.16 16.81 -58.94
CA ALA A 6 33.88 15.83 -59.79
C ALA A 6 33.25 14.42 -59.65
N HIS A 7 32.60 13.89 -60.69
CA HIS A 7 33.12 12.90 -61.68
C HIS A 7 33.36 11.49 -61.10
N LEU A 8 32.50 10.49 -61.38
CA LEU A 8 32.41 9.61 -62.58
C LEU A 8 33.42 8.45 -62.61
N SER A 9 32.91 7.22 -62.45
CA SER A 9 33.17 6.02 -63.30
C SER A 9 32.38 4.83 -62.69
N ARG A 10 31.38 4.21 -63.38
CA ARG A 10 31.48 3.20 -64.47
C ARG A 10 32.40 2.04 -64.07
N MET A 11 32.12 0.75 -64.25
CA MET A 11 31.11 -0.05 -64.98
C MET A 11 31.48 -1.51 -64.61
N ASP A 12 30.54 -2.36 -64.19
CA ASP A 12 29.84 -3.39 -65.00
C ASP A 12 30.47 -4.81 -65.00
N ILE A 13 29.55 -5.79 -64.90
CA ILE A 13 29.54 -7.18 -65.42
C ILE A 13 29.72 -8.37 -64.45
N CYS A 14 28.59 -9.10 -64.34
CA CYS A 14 28.32 -10.55 -64.25
C CYS A 14 29.35 -11.54 -63.70
N GLU A 15 28.87 -12.50 -62.89
CA GLU A 15 28.70 -13.91 -63.30
C GLU A 15 27.98 -14.78 -62.24
N GLN A 16 26.85 -15.39 -62.65
CA GLN A 16 26.50 -16.82 -62.55
C GLN A 16 26.41 -17.54 -61.17
N GLY A 17 25.26 -18.19 -60.91
CA GLY A 17 25.05 -19.20 -59.84
C GLY A 17 25.64 -20.58 -60.22
N PRO A 18 25.12 -21.74 -59.73
CA PRO A 18 24.06 -22.00 -58.75
C PRO A 18 24.40 -23.10 -57.70
N ASP A 19 23.41 -23.43 -56.85
CA ASP A 19 23.04 -24.71 -56.20
C ASP A 19 24.09 -25.71 -55.64
N VAL A 20 23.77 -26.31 -54.47
CA VAL A 20 23.43 -27.75 -54.31
C VAL A 20 23.43 -28.16 -52.82
N GLU A 21 22.29 -28.69 -52.38
CA GLU A 21 22.09 -29.51 -51.17
C GLU A 21 22.84 -30.85 -51.24
N ARG A 22 23.29 -31.36 -50.08
CA ARG A 22 23.31 -32.78 -49.66
C ARG A 22 24.14 -32.90 -48.36
N ALA A 23 24.03 -33.87 -47.47
CA ALA A 23 23.03 -34.81 -46.98
C ALA A 23 23.83 -35.82 -46.11
N PHE A 24 23.18 -36.46 -45.12
CA PHE A 24 23.60 -37.70 -44.41
C PHE A 24 24.82 -37.62 -43.46
N SER A 25 24.93 -38.38 -42.36
CA SER A 25 24.09 -39.43 -41.74
C SER A 25 24.38 -39.52 -40.24
N SER A 26 23.44 -40.14 -39.53
CA SER A 26 23.58 -40.85 -38.27
C SER A 26 24.60 -42.00 -38.33
N ASP A 27 25.27 -42.31 -37.21
CA ASP A 27 25.32 -43.66 -36.63
C ASP A 27 25.97 -43.68 -35.24
N GLU A 28 25.52 -44.67 -34.46
CA GLU A 28 25.73 -44.99 -33.06
C GLU A 28 27.18 -45.32 -32.66
N LEU A 29 27.51 -45.17 -31.37
CA LEU A 29 28.21 -46.22 -30.60
C LEU A 29 28.24 -45.91 -29.09
N SER A 30 27.81 -46.92 -28.33
CA SER A 30 27.75 -47.01 -26.88
C SER A 30 29.06 -47.51 -26.23
N LEU A 31 29.16 -47.28 -24.91
CA LEU A 31 29.93 -47.97 -23.86
C LEU A 31 31.32 -47.46 -23.47
N GLY A 32 31.45 -47.13 -22.17
CA GLY A 32 32.73 -46.99 -21.47
C GLY A 32 32.59 -46.33 -20.09
N ALA A 33 32.44 -47.13 -19.03
CA ALA A 33 32.44 -46.70 -17.63
C ALA A 33 33.87 -46.44 -17.11
N ASN A 34 34.10 -45.36 -16.34
CA ASN A 34 34.63 -45.39 -14.96
C ASN A 34 35.05 -44.01 -14.40
N GLN A 35 34.54 -43.74 -13.19
CA GLN A 35 35.19 -43.21 -11.96
C GLN A 35 35.73 -41.77 -11.85
N GLY A 36 35.23 -41.08 -10.80
CA GLY A 36 35.86 -40.01 -10.01
C GLY A 36 35.51 -38.60 -10.50
N THR A 37 35.05 -37.62 -9.71
CA THR A 37 35.18 -37.36 -8.27
C THR A 37 34.26 -36.19 -7.86
N HIS A 38 33.64 -36.32 -6.67
CA HIS A 38 33.29 -35.26 -5.71
C HIS A 38 32.88 -33.85 -6.18
N ALA A 39 31.57 -33.57 -6.16
CA ALA A 39 30.92 -32.45 -5.44
C ALA A 39 29.39 -32.61 -5.62
N ASP A 40 28.59 -31.94 -4.79
CA ASP A 40 27.11 -31.89 -4.84
C ASP A 40 26.33 -33.06 -4.24
N LYS A 41 26.30 -33.09 -2.90
CA LYS A 41 25.18 -33.64 -2.11
C LYS A 41 24.90 -32.76 -0.90
N VAL A 42 24.11 -31.70 -1.08
CA VAL A 42 23.17 -31.20 -0.07
C VAL A 42 21.91 -30.72 -0.78
N VAL A 43 21.13 -31.67 -1.31
CA VAL A 43 19.69 -31.46 -1.52
C VAL A 43 19.02 -32.15 -0.34
N ARG A 44 18.71 -31.39 0.70
CA ARG A 44 17.84 -31.88 1.76
C ARG A 44 16.41 -31.88 1.21
N SER A 45 15.88 -33.07 1.07
CA SER A 45 14.47 -33.37 0.82
C SER A 45 13.59 -32.68 1.87
N LEU A 46 12.77 -31.74 1.42
CA LEU A 46 11.62 -31.25 2.18
C LEU A 46 10.64 -32.42 2.42
N PRO A 47 9.98 -32.51 3.58
CA PRO A 47 9.01 -33.57 3.84
C PRO A 47 7.83 -33.47 2.88
N ASN A 48 7.46 -34.62 2.32
CA ASN A 48 6.33 -34.79 1.42
C ASN A 48 5.02 -34.55 2.19
N ILE A 49 4.42 -33.38 2.02
CA ILE A 49 3.06 -33.08 2.50
C ILE A 49 2.11 -33.34 1.33
N ASP A 50 1.81 -34.61 1.09
CA ASP A 50 0.66 -35.01 0.29
C ASP A 50 -0.57 -35.10 1.22
N ASP A 51 -1.70 -34.60 0.72
CA ASP A 51 -3.06 -34.58 1.31
C ASP A 51 -3.45 -33.44 2.28
N ALA A 52 -3.13 -32.19 1.93
CA ALA A 52 -3.95 -31.04 2.34
C ALA A 52 -4.75 -30.52 1.14
N TYR A 53 -6.07 -30.46 1.30
CA TYR A 53 -7.07 -30.01 0.33
C TYR A 53 -6.68 -28.67 -0.33
N GLN A 54 -6.03 -28.73 -1.51
CA GLN A 54 -5.85 -27.57 -2.36
C GLN A 54 -7.18 -27.29 -3.07
N PRO A 55 -7.83 -26.12 -2.87
CA PRO A 55 -8.92 -25.74 -3.75
C PRO A 55 -8.35 -25.65 -5.17
N ARG A 56 -8.81 -26.53 -6.05
CA ARG A 56 -8.53 -26.46 -7.49
C ARG A 56 -9.01 -25.10 -7.98
N VAL A 57 -8.10 -24.15 -8.12
CA VAL A 57 -8.35 -22.92 -8.88
C VAL A 57 -8.50 -23.35 -10.33
N GLN A 58 -9.73 -23.63 -10.74
CA GLN A 58 -10.07 -23.68 -12.16
C GLN A 58 -9.69 -22.32 -12.76
N PRO A 59 -9.05 -22.26 -13.94
CA PRO A 59 -8.83 -20.98 -14.59
C PRO A 59 -10.20 -20.30 -14.75
N PRO A 60 -10.39 -19.07 -14.24
CA PRO A 60 -11.68 -18.41 -14.29
C PRO A 60 -12.10 -18.26 -15.76
N SER A 61 -13.36 -18.56 -16.06
CA SER A 61 -14.00 -18.13 -17.30
C SER A 61 -13.67 -16.67 -17.56
N THR A 62 -13.16 -16.38 -18.75
CA THR A 62 -12.15 -15.36 -19.05
C THR A 62 -12.53 -13.87 -18.90
N ASP A 63 -13.65 -13.51 -18.27
CA ASP A 63 -14.12 -12.10 -18.19
C ASP A 63 -14.65 -11.64 -16.82
N LYS A 64 -14.56 -12.44 -15.76
CA LYS A 64 -15.03 -12.02 -14.43
C LYS A 64 -13.99 -11.17 -13.68
N VAL A 65 -14.45 -10.06 -13.11
CA VAL A 65 -13.66 -9.19 -12.20
C VAL A 65 -13.57 -9.89 -10.84
N VAL A 66 -12.37 -9.96 -10.27
CA VAL A 66 -12.18 -10.48 -8.91
C VAL A 66 -12.41 -9.33 -7.93
N ILE A 67 -13.30 -9.54 -6.96
CA ILE A 67 -13.53 -8.58 -5.86
C ILE A 67 -13.10 -9.25 -4.56
N ALA A 68 -12.22 -8.57 -3.83
CA ALA A 68 -11.84 -8.99 -2.48
C ALA A 68 -12.93 -8.62 -1.48
N VAL A 69 -13.32 -9.60 -0.67
CA VAL A 69 -14.23 -9.44 0.47
C VAL A 69 -13.41 -9.63 1.74
N GLU A 70 -13.19 -8.55 2.47
CA GLU A 70 -12.45 -8.56 3.72
C GLU A 70 -13.42 -8.72 4.89
N VAL A 71 -13.23 -9.78 5.68
CA VAL A 71 -14.11 -10.13 6.81
C VAL A 71 -13.29 -10.06 8.09
N CYS A 72 -13.52 -9.00 8.87
CA CYS A 72 -12.89 -8.80 10.16
C CYS A 72 -13.67 -9.51 11.26
N LEU A 73 -13.00 -10.40 11.97
CA LEU A 73 -13.55 -11.13 13.10
C LEU A 73 -13.48 -10.31 14.39
N LYS A 74 -14.45 -10.52 15.29
CA LYS A 74 -14.38 -9.96 16.66
C LYS A 74 -13.25 -10.63 17.45
N PRO A 75 -12.58 -9.93 18.38
CA PRO A 75 -11.43 -10.48 19.13
C PRO A 75 -11.73 -11.75 19.95
N ARG A 76 -12.99 -11.96 20.35
CA ARG A 76 -13.40 -13.11 21.18
C ARG A 76 -13.82 -14.33 20.39
N THR A 77 -13.88 -14.25 19.06
CA THR A 77 -14.33 -15.39 18.27
C THR A 77 -13.25 -16.46 18.21
N THR A 78 -13.66 -17.71 18.35
CA THR A 78 -12.82 -18.90 18.19
C THR A 78 -13.30 -19.78 17.03
N VAL A 79 -14.28 -19.30 16.29
CA VAL A 79 -14.88 -20.00 15.15
C VAL A 79 -13.86 -20.10 14.02
N ARG A 80 -13.83 -21.26 13.34
CA ARG A 80 -12.91 -21.51 12.23
C ARG A 80 -13.18 -20.55 11.07
N HIS A 81 -12.12 -20.05 10.44
CA HIS A 81 -12.22 -19.12 9.31
C HIS A 81 -13.06 -19.68 8.15
N ASP A 82 -13.01 -21.00 7.91
CA ASP A 82 -13.78 -21.64 6.84
C ASP A 82 -15.30 -21.59 7.07
N GLU A 83 -15.75 -21.71 8.32
CA GLU A 83 -17.17 -21.64 8.67
C GLU A 83 -17.71 -20.22 8.49
N ILE A 84 -16.93 -19.21 8.91
CA ILE A 84 -17.27 -17.80 8.66
C ILE A 84 -17.29 -17.52 7.16
N ARG A 85 -16.28 -17.99 6.42
CA ARG A 85 -16.20 -17.80 4.96
C ARG A 85 -17.46 -18.31 4.27
N GLN A 86 -17.85 -19.56 4.54
CA GLN A 86 -19.05 -20.16 3.97
C GLN A 86 -20.35 -19.44 4.39
N ALA A 87 -20.40 -18.87 5.60
CA ALA A 87 -21.55 -18.08 6.03
C ALA A 87 -21.64 -16.74 5.26
N VAL A 88 -20.51 -16.06 5.06
CA VAL A 88 -20.43 -14.82 4.28
C VAL A 88 -20.75 -15.06 2.82
N GLU A 89 -20.18 -16.09 2.19
CA GLU A 89 -20.50 -16.45 0.79
C GLU A 89 -22.00 -16.69 0.60
N ARG A 90 -22.62 -17.49 1.48
CA ARG A 90 -24.07 -17.72 1.45
C ARG A 90 -24.90 -16.45 1.65
N MET A 91 -24.44 -15.52 2.50
CA MET A 91 -25.12 -14.23 2.69
C MET A 91 -25.04 -13.39 1.39
N LEU A 92 -23.87 -13.33 0.76
CA LEU A 92 -23.65 -12.55 -0.46
C LEU A 92 -24.45 -13.11 -1.66
N ASP A 93 -24.51 -14.43 -1.79
CA ASP A 93 -25.31 -15.10 -2.83
C ASP A 93 -26.82 -14.81 -2.67
N LYS A 94 -27.31 -14.64 -1.43
CA LYS A 94 -28.72 -14.31 -1.17
C LYS A 94 -29.05 -12.85 -1.42
N ARG A 95 -28.12 -11.93 -1.11
CA ARG A 95 -28.39 -10.48 -1.06
C ARG A 95 -28.16 -9.76 -2.39
N SER A 96 -27.24 -10.23 -3.23
CA SER A 96 -26.64 -9.34 -4.23
C SER A 96 -26.99 -9.67 -5.67
N LEU A 97 -27.76 -8.78 -6.29
CA LEU A 97 -27.75 -8.60 -7.75
C LEU A 97 -26.56 -7.72 -8.20
N THR A 98 -26.09 -6.86 -7.30
CA THR A 98 -25.02 -5.88 -7.54
C THR A 98 -24.05 -5.78 -6.36
N TYR A 99 -22.82 -5.38 -6.64
CA TYR A 99 -21.75 -5.13 -5.67
C TYR A 99 -21.24 -3.70 -5.81
N GLU A 100 -21.06 -3.03 -4.67
CA GLU A 100 -20.49 -1.69 -4.54
C GLU A 100 -19.33 -1.74 -3.56
N GLU A 101 -18.28 -0.94 -3.80
CA GLU A 101 -17.13 -0.84 -2.90
C GLU A 101 -17.55 -0.21 -1.56
N GLY A 102 -17.08 -0.79 -0.45
CA GLY A 102 -17.33 -0.27 0.90
C GLY A 102 -17.91 -1.31 1.87
N PRO A 103 -18.36 -0.86 3.06
CA PRO A 103 -18.84 -1.74 4.11
C PRO A 103 -20.19 -2.36 3.76
N ILE A 104 -20.33 -3.66 4.00
CA ILE A 104 -21.61 -4.37 3.93
C ILE A 104 -22.27 -4.33 5.31
N LEU A 105 -23.45 -3.72 5.38
CA LEU A 105 -24.25 -3.69 6.59
C LEU A 105 -25.05 -4.98 6.74
N PHE A 106 -24.99 -5.61 7.91
CA PHE A 106 -25.79 -6.77 8.29
C PHE A 106 -26.31 -6.60 9.72
N CYS A 107 -27.40 -7.27 10.05
CA CYS A 107 -28.07 -7.13 11.34
C CYS A 107 -28.34 -8.50 11.97
N GLN A 108 -28.56 -8.50 13.28
CA GLN A 108 -28.80 -9.71 14.07
C GLN A 108 -30.03 -10.50 13.61
N THR A 109 -31.05 -9.82 13.08
CA THR A 109 -32.29 -10.47 12.63
C THR A 109 -32.08 -11.29 11.37
N ASP A 110 -31.25 -10.81 10.45
CA ASP A 110 -31.04 -11.45 9.15
C ASP A 110 -29.94 -12.50 9.22
N GLU A 111 -28.83 -12.18 9.90
CA GLU A 111 -27.63 -13.00 9.95
C GLU A 111 -27.09 -13.10 11.40
N PRO A 112 -27.77 -13.84 12.29
CA PRO A 112 -27.44 -13.88 13.72
C PRO A 112 -26.04 -14.43 14.00
N PHE A 113 -25.62 -15.45 13.25
CA PHE A 113 -24.28 -16.04 13.36
C PHE A 113 -23.17 -15.06 12.97
N LEU A 114 -23.33 -14.36 11.85
CA LEU A 114 -22.36 -13.34 11.44
C LEU A 114 -22.36 -12.16 12.42
N TYR A 115 -23.54 -11.73 12.88
CA TYR A 115 -23.65 -10.66 13.88
C TYR A 115 -22.96 -11.00 15.20
N GLU A 116 -22.92 -12.26 15.61
CA GLU A 116 -22.22 -12.69 16.82
C GLU A 116 -20.70 -12.63 16.65
N HIS A 117 -20.16 -13.09 15.51
CA HIS A 117 -18.73 -13.36 15.34
C HIS A 117 -17.95 -12.35 14.48
N VAL A 118 -18.61 -11.64 13.58
CA VAL A 118 -17.98 -10.73 12.60
C VAL A 118 -18.14 -9.29 13.08
N GLU A 119 -17.02 -8.55 13.07
CA GLU A 119 -16.98 -7.12 13.40
C GLU A 119 -17.37 -6.27 12.19
N SER A 120 -16.82 -6.58 11.01
CA SER A 120 -17.10 -5.86 9.77
C SER A 120 -16.89 -6.74 8.53
N ILE A 121 -17.59 -6.41 7.45
CA ILE A 121 -17.41 -6.99 6.13
C ILE A 121 -17.25 -5.83 5.15
N THR A 122 -16.18 -5.83 4.36
CA THR A 122 -15.85 -4.74 3.42
C THR A 122 -15.55 -5.31 2.04
N LEU A 123 -16.19 -4.75 1.01
CA LEU A 123 -15.87 -5.02 -0.39
C LEU A 123 -14.83 -4.03 -0.88
N SER A 124 -13.76 -4.53 -1.50
CA SER A 124 -12.71 -3.72 -2.11
C SER A 124 -12.60 -4.05 -3.61
N ASP A 125 -12.85 -3.08 -4.48
CA ASP A 125 -12.54 -3.19 -5.92
C ASP A 125 -11.07 -2.82 -6.16
N GLU A 126 -10.22 -3.83 -6.10
CA GLU A 126 -8.79 -3.68 -6.31
C GLU A 126 -8.44 -3.37 -7.77
N ASP A 127 -9.28 -3.84 -8.69
CA ASP A 127 -9.10 -3.76 -10.12
C ASP A 127 -9.57 -2.41 -10.70
N GLY A 128 -10.29 -1.61 -9.91
CA GLY A 128 -10.83 -0.32 -10.34
C GLY A 128 -11.62 -0.45 -11.65
N ARG A 129 -12.13 -1.66 -11.90
CA ARG A 129 -12.86 -2.06 -13.10
C ARG A 129 -14.36 -1.87 -12.91
N ALA A 130 -14.81 -1.58 -11.68
CA ALA A 130 -16.12 -1.03 -11.46
C ALA A 130 -16.31 0.16 -12.42
N SER A 131 -17.40 0.09 -13.19
CA SER A 131 -17.81 1.08 -14.18
C SER A 131 -17.72 2.50 -13.61
N ALA A 132 -17.78 3.53 -14.46
CA ALA A 132 -17.90 4.93 -14.07
C ALA A 132 -19.01 5.20 -13.01
N ASN A 133 -19.94 4.26 -12.80
CA ASN A 133 -21.01 4.31 -11.79
C ASN A 133 -20.72 3.53 -10.49
N GLY A 134 -19.62 2.79 -10.35
CA GLY A 134 -19.23 2.10 -9.11
C GLY A 134 -19.99 0.80 -8.79
N VAL A 135 -20.84 0.33 -9.69
CA VAL A 135 -21.71 -0.84 -9.49
C VAL A 135 -21.28 -1.98 -10.41
N LEU A 136 -21.04 -3.17 -9.84
CA LEU A 136 -20.73 -4.41 -10.57
C LEU A 136 -21.87 -5.42 -10.43
N LEU A 137 -22.23 -6.11 -11.51
CA LEU A 137 -23.34 -7.07 -11.49
C LEU A 137 -22.84 -8.46 -11.05
N PHE A 138 -23.69 -9.23 -10.37
CA PHE A 138 -23.25 -10.48 -9.73
C PHE A 138 -22.61 -11.50 -10.68
N TRP A 139 -23.05 -11.57 -11.94
CA TRP A 139 -22.48 -12.48 -12.94
C TRP A 139 -21.12 -12.02 -13.50
N GLN A 140 -20.76 -10.75 -13.31
CA GLN A 140 -19.50 -10.17 -13.75
C GLN A 140 -18.38 -10.36 -12.73
N VAL A 141 -18.69 -10.91 -11.55
CA VAL A 141 -17.81 -10.91 -10.40
C VAL A 141 -17.48 -12.32 -9.94
N THR A 142 -16.24 -12.50 -9.49
CA THR A 142 -15.80 -13.61 -8.65
C THR A 142 -15.41 -13.04 -7.29
N LEU A 143 -16.07 -13.48 -6.23
CA LEU A 143 -15.78 -13.01 -4.88
C LEU A 143 -14.64 -13.84 -4.27
N GLN A 144 -13.67 -13.16 -3.68
CA GLN A 144 -12.58 -13.79 -2.94
C GLN A 144 -12.66 -13.36 -1.47
N VAL A 145 -13.07 -14.28 -0.59
CA VAL A 145 -13.34 -13.97 0.81
C VAL A 145 -12.12 -14.23 1.70
N HIS A 146 -11.59 -13.14 2.27
CA HIS A 146 -10.45 -13.12 3.18
C HIS A 146 -10.95 -12.89 4.61
N VAL A 147 -10.87 -13.93 5.43
CA VAL A 147 -11.27 -13.88 6.85
C VAL A 147 -10.03 -13.69 7.70
N TYR A 148 -10.05 -12.68 8.57
CA TYR A 148 -8.93 -12.36 9.44
C TYR A 148 -9.40 -11.85 10.80
N GLN A 149 -8.50 -11.92 11.78
CA GLN A 149 -8.69 -11.37 13.12
C GLN A 149 -7.56 -10.38 13.41
N LEU A 150 -7.87 -9.29 14.09
CA LEU A 150 -6.89 -8.25 14.39
C LEU A 150 -6.11 -8.61 15.66
N HIS A 151 -4.79 -8.43 15.60
CA HIS A 151 -3.92 -8.48 16.77
C HIS A 151 -4.02 -7.18 17.57
N GLU A 152 -4.32 -7.28 18.87
CA GLU A 152 -4.49 -6.14 19.79
C GLU A 152 -3.16 -5.65 20.39
N GLU A 153 -2.08 -6.42 20.22
CA GLU A 153 -0.76 -6.05 20.71
C GLU A 153 -0.16 -4.95 19.84
N GLY A 154 0.35 -3.90 20.49
CA GLY A 154 1.07 -2.80 19.84
C GLY A 154 2.48 -3.20 19.42
N PRO A 155 3.32 -2.25 18.99
CA PRO A 155 4.67 -2.56 18.57
C PRO A 155 5.46 -3.20 19.72
N SER A 156 6.12 -4.32 19.43
CA SER A 156 7.18 -4.82 20.29
C SER A 156 8.43 -3.97 20.09
N GLU A 157 8.93 -3.42 21.19
CA GLU A 157 10.17 -2.66 21.26
C GLU A 157 11.26 -3.52 21.91
N GLU A 158 12.27 -3.96 21.15
CA GLU A 158 13.44 -4.60 21.74
C GLU A 158 14.43 -3.54 22.26
N LEU A 159 14.48 -3.40 23.58
CA LEU A 159 15.42 -2.54 24.31
C LEU A 159 16.66 -3.39 24.70
N GLU A 160 17.80 -3.23 24.02
CA GLU A 160 19.07 -3.81 24.48
C GLU A 160 19.75 -2.87 25.49
N GLY A 161 19.58 -3.11 26.79
CA GLY A 161 20.33 -2.47 27.88
C GLY A 161 19.62 -1.30 28.60
N ASN A 162 20.07 -1.02 29.83
CA ASN A 162 19.41 -0.16 30.84
C ASN A 162 19.11 1.31 30.47
N ASP A 163 19.43 1.76 29.25
CA ASP A 163 19.24 3.15 28.81
C ASP A 163 19.03 3.30 27.28
N SER A 164 18.76 2.22 26.54
CA SER A 164 18.63 2.29 25.08
C SER A 164 17.18 2.48 24.61
N ILE A 165 16.97 3.41 23.68
CA ILE A 165 15.70 3.59 22.96
C ILE A 165 15.66 2.56 21.83
N ALA A 166 14.50 1.89 21.63
CA ALA A 166 14.32 0.90 20.58
C ALA A 166 14.71 1.45 19.19
N SER A 167 15.49 0.67 18.43
CA SER A 167 16.02 1.08 17.13
C SER A 167 15.09 0.76 15.96
N PHE A 168 14.10 -0.10 16.20
CA PHE A 168 13.07 -0.51 15.27
C PHE A 168 11.80 -0.86 16.05
N HIS A 169 10.68 -0.89 15.34
CA HIS A 169 9.40 -1.34 15.90
C HIS A 169 8.91 -2.56 15.11
N GLU A 170 8.33 -3.53 15.80
CA GLU A 170 7.81 -4.75 15.21
C GLU A 170 6.32 -4.91 15.49
N TRP A 171 5.51 -5.13 14.46
CA TRP A 171 4.08 -5.44 14.60
C TRP A 171 3.77 -6.80 14.01
N THR A 172 2.88 -7.54 14.67
CA THR A 172 2.19 -8.67 14.06
C THR A 172 1.02 -8.16 13.22
N LEU A 173 0.87 -8.68 12.01
CA LEU A 173 -0.19 -8.31 11.08
C LEU A 173 -1.19 -9.45 10.90
N PRO A 174 -2.50 -9.17 10.73
CA PRO A 174 -3.11 -7.83 10.68
C PRO A 174 -3.24 -7.17 12.06
N GLY A 175 -2.74 -5.95 12.24
CA GLY A 175 -2.72 -5.24 13.52
C GLY A 175 -3.92 -4.30 13.71
N ARG A 176 -4.45 -4.19 14.95
CA ARG A 176 -5.56 -3.28 15.30
C ARG A 176 -5.23 -1.82 14.99
N GLU A 177 -3.97 -1.41 15.21
CA GLU A 177 -3.49 -0.04 14.96
C GLU A 177 -3.63 0.41 13.49
N PHE A 178 -3.60 -0.54 12.55
CA PHE A 178 -3.68 -0.24 11.11
C PHE A 178 -5.08 -0.49 10.54
N HIS A 179 -6.04 -0.92 11.35
CA HIS A 179 -7.41 -1.14 10.92
C HIS A 179 -8.06 0.17 10.45
N GLY A 180 -8.61 0.18 9.23
CA GLY A 180 -9.20 1.36 8.59
C GLY A 180 -8.19 2.36 8.03
N LEU A 181 -6.88 2.13 8.20
CA LEU A 181 -5.85 3.05 7.73
C LEU A 181 -5.86 3.20 6.21
N TRP A 182 -6.08 2.10 5.48
CA TRP A 182 -6.14 2.09 4.01
C TRP A 182 -7.26 2.96 3.45
N GLU A 183 -8.45 2.87 4.05
CA GLU A 183 -9.65 3.61 3.67
C GLU A 183 -9.51 5.08 4.05
N SER A 184 -8.81 5.38 5.15
CA SER A 184 -8.53 6.76 5.56
C SER A 184 -7.60 7.51 4.60
N LEU A 185 -6.73 6.82 3.86
CA LEU A 185 -5.80 7.46 2.95
C LEU A 185 -6.48 7.75 1.61
N ILE A 186 -6.68 9.04 1.31
CA ILE A 186 -7.36 9.50 0.10
C ILE A 186 -6.34 10.15 -0.83
N TYR A 187 -6.26 9.63 -2.06
CA TYR A 187 -5.38 10.10 -3.12
C TYR A 187 -6.19 10.23 -4.41
N ASP A 188 -5.83 11.20 -5.26
CA ASP A 188 -6.55 11.48 -6.50
C ASP A 188 -6.24 10.49 -7.62
N SER A 189 -5.06 9.87 -7.57
CA SER A 189 -4.61 8.88 -8.53
C SER A 189 -4.97 7.47 -8.07
N SER A 190 -4.98 6.53 -9.02
CA SER A 190 -5.07 5.10 -8.73
C SER A 190 -3.82 4.52 -8.04
N LEU A 191 -3.07 5.37 -7.33
CA LEU A 191 -1.85 5.03 -6.60
C LEU A 191 -2.05 3.84 -5.69
N LYS A 192 -3.11 3.83 -4.88
CA LYS A 192 -3.42 2.72 -3.96
C LYS A 192 -3.62 1.42 -4.72
N GLN A 193 -4.47 1.42 -5.75
CA GLN A 193 -4.72 0.21 -6.54
C GLN A 193 -3.48 -0.26 -7.29
N HIS A 194 -2.69 0.66 -7.87
CA HIS A 194 -1.44 0.34 -8.56
C HIS A 194 -0.44 -0.33 -7.59
N LEU A 195 -0.21 0.27 -6.42
CA LEU A 195 0.70 -0.26 -5.41
C LEU A 195 0.27 -1.64 -4.94
N LEU A 196 -1.02 -1.82 -4.65
CA LEU A 196 -1.57 -3.10 -4.22
C LEU A 196 -1.38 -4.16 -5.31
N ARG A 197 -1.84 -3.92 -6.54
CA ARG A 197 -1.71 -4.88 -7.65
C ARG A 197 -0.26 -5.25 -7.94
N TYR A 198 0.63 -4.26 -7.91
CA TYR A 198 2.04 -4.51 -8.10
C TYR A 198 2.59 -5.43 -7.01
N ALA A 199 2.34 -5.12 -5.74
CA ALA A 199 2.83 -5.91 -4.62
C ALA A 199 2.23 -7.32 -4.59
N LEU A 200 0.94 -7.48 -4.89
CA LEU A 200 0.28 -8.77 -5.04
C LEU A 200 0.93 -9.59 -6.17
N SER A 201 1.21 -8.96 -7.31
CA SER A 201 1.87 -9.62 -8.44
C SER A 201 3.29 -10.05 -8.10
N ALA A 202 4.03 -9.21 -7.38
CA ALA A 202 5.39 -9.49 -6.96
C ALA A 202 5.46 -10.67 -5.96
N LEU A 203 4.50 -10.74 -5.03
CA LEU A 203 4.34 -11.87 -4.13
C LEU A 203 3.92 -13.15 -4.87
N LEU A 204 2.98 -13.05 -5.81
CA LEU A 204 2.56 -14.18 -6.64
C LEU A 204 3.73 -14.75 -7.46
N PHE A 205 4.53 -13.89 -8.09
CA PHE A 205 5.70 -14.32 -8.87
C PHE A 205 6.70 -15.06 -7.99
N SER A 206 6.88 -14.55 -6.78
CA SER A 206 7.76 -15.15 -5.78
C SER A 206 7.25 -16.50 -5.28
N ASP A 207 5.96 -16.61 -4.99
CA ASP A 207 5.31 -17.85 -4.54
C ASP A 207 5.34 -18.94 -5.63
N ARG A 208 5.21 -18.53 -6.90
CA ARG A 208 5.31 -19.44 -8.06
C ARG A 208 6.75 -19.81 -8.44
N GLY A 209 7.75 -19.33 -7.72
CA GLY A 209 9.15 -19.64 -7.97
C GLY A 209 9.63 -19.20 -9.36
N VAL A 210 9.11 -18.08 -9.87
CA VAL A 210 9.58 -17.52 -11.15
C VAL A 210 11.09 -17.27 -11.04
N ASN A 211 11.84 -17.51 -12.12
CA ASN A 211 13.28 -17.32 -12.10
C ASN A 211 13.63 -15.82 -12.20
N SER A 212 14.17 -15.26 -11.11
CA SER A 212 14.55 -13.85 -11.00
C SER A 212 15.68 -13.43 -11.95
N HIS A 213 16.41 -14.38 -12.55
CA HIS A 213 17.43 -14.11 -13.56
C HIS A 213 16.84 -13.88 -14.96
N LEU A 214 15.61 -14.37 -15.21
CA LEU A 214 14.94 -14.27 -16.50
C LEU A 214 13.91 -13.14 -16.51
N VAL A 215 13.15 -13.03 -15.42
CA VAL A 215 12.21 -11.95 -15.18
C VAL A 215 12.72 -11.21 -13.96
N ALA A 216 13.00 -9.92 -14.05
CA ALA A 216 13.60 -9.18 -12.96
C ALA A 216 12.52 -8.46 -12.12
N TRP A 217 12.50 -8.73 -10.81
CA TRP A 217 11.77 -7.95 -9.82
C TRP A 217 12.49 -8.06 -8.47
N ASN A 218 12.62 -6.94 -7.77
CA ASN A 218 13.36 -6.78 -6.52
C ASN A 218 12.47 -6.73 -5.27
N ARG A 219 11.15 -6.59 -5.42
CA ARG A 219 10.14 -6.51 -4.33
C ARG A 219 10.39 -5.32 -3.40
N VAL A 220 10.89 -4.24 -3.98
CA VAL A 220 11.15 -2.98 -3.28
C VAL A 220 10.19 -1.91 -3.80
N VAL A 221 9.42 -1.33 -2.89
CA VAL A 221 8.54 -0.19 -3.15
C VAL A 221 9.17 1.06 -2.54
N LEU A 222 9.32 2.11 -3.34
CA LEU A 222 9.78 3.42 -2.90
C LEU A 222 8.69 4.47 -3.08
N LEU A 223 8.23 5.03 -1.96
CA LEU A 223 7.33 6.16 -1.92
C LEU A 223 8.11 7.45 -1.63
N HIS A 224 7.99 8.46 -2.48
CA HIS A 224 8.68 9.73 -2.26
C HIS A 224 7.78 10.94 -2.47
N GLY A 225 8.07 12.05 -1.78
CA GLY A 225 7.26 13.27 -1.89
C GLY A 225 7.32 14.11 -0.62
N PRO A 226 6.69 15.29 -0.59
CA PRO A 226 6.80 16.21 0.55
C PRO A 226 6.33 15.58 1.88
N PRO A 227 6.79 16.08 3.04
CA PRO A 227 6.39 15.55 4.33
C PRO A 227 4.89 15.75 4.59
N GLY A 228 4.29 14.85 5.36
CA GLY A 228 2.87 14.93 5.73
C GLY A 228 1.87 14.49 4.65
N THR A 229 2.32 13.84 3.57
CA THR A 229 1.45 13.26 2.52
C THR A 229 1.04 11.80 2.77
N GLY A 230 1.39 11.24 3.93
CA GLY A 230 0.95 9.90 4.35
C GLY A 230 1.75 8.73 3.80
N LYS A 231 2.98 8.93 3.30
CA LYS A 231 3.85 7.86 2.76
C LYS A 231 4.05 6.69 3.73
N THR A 232 4.48 6.96 4.96
CA THR A 232 4.68 5.95 6.01
C THR A 232 3.37 5.22 6.34
N SER A 233 2.28 5.96 6.48
CA SER A 233 0.93 5.40 6.68
C SER A 233 0.49 4.52 5.50
N LEU A 234 0.81 4.89 4.27
CA LEU A 234 0.49 4.11 3.07
C LEU A 234 1.27 2.80 3.02
N CYS A 235 2.55 2.80 3.41
CA CYS A 235 3.32 1.57 3.56
C CYS A 235 2.71 0.64 4.61
N LYS A 236 2.35 1.16 5.79
CA LYS A 236 1.71 0.38 6.87
C LYS A 236 0.35 -0.19 6.42
N ALA A 237 -0.46 0.63 5.75
CA ALA A 237 -1.74 0.21 5.20
C ALA A 237 -1.60 -0.84 4.09
N LEU A 238 -0.59 -0.70 3.22
CA LEU A 238 -0.28 -1.68 2.17
C LEU A 238 0.14 -3.02 2.79
N ALA A 239 1.02 -3.01 3.80
CA ALA A 239 1.42 -4.21 4.53
C ALA A 239 0.20 -4.92 5.18
N GLN A 240 -0.68 -4.14 5.82
CA GLN A 240 -1.95 -4.65 6.37
C GLN A 240 -2.80 -5.33 5.30
N LYS A 241 -3.09 -4.67 4.17
CA LYS A 241 -3.90 -5.23 3.08
C LYS A 241 -3.30 -6.51 2.51
N LEU A 242 -1.99 -6.51 2.26
CA LEU A 242 -1.28 -7.67 1.74
C LEU A 242 -1.30 -8.84 2.72
N SER A 243 -1.14 -8.60 4.03
CA SER A 243 -1.24 -9.65 5.05
C SER A 243 -2.61 -10.33 5.08
N ILE A 244 -3.69 -9.56 4.89
CA ILE A 244 -5.06 -10.08 4.84
C ILE A 244 -5.26 -10.91 3.57
N GLN A 245 -4.84 -10.39 2.42
CA GLN A 245 -5.12 -11.01 1.12
C GLN A 245 -4.27 -12.25 0.84
N PHE A 246 -3.03 -12.27 1.33
CA PHE A 246 -2.13 -13.42 1.23
C PHE A 246 -2.21 -14.39 2.43
N SER A 247 -3.16 -14.20 3.35
CA SER A 247 -3.35 -15.05 4.54
C SER A 247 -3.52 -16.54 4.24
N TYR A 248 -4.05 -16.90 3.07
CA TYR A 248 -4.19 -18.29 2.63
C TYR A 248 -2.83 -18.99 2.41
N ARG A 249 -1.79 -18.22 2.09
CA ARG A 249 -0.42 -18.70 1.85
C ARG A 249 0.49 -18.47 3.04
N PHE A 250 0.34 -17.34 3.71
CA PHE A 250 1.13 -16.95 4.87
C PHE A 250 0.19 -16.76 6.06
N PRO A 251 0.04 -17.78 6.94
CA PRO A 251 -0.83 -17.67 8.11
C PRO A 251 -0.36 -16.61 9.12
N GLN A 252 0.91 -16.21 9.06
CA GLN A 252 1.51 -15.18 9.90
C GLN A 252 2.09 -14.09 9.02
N ALA A 253 2.04 -12.85 9.51
CA ALA A 253 2.69 -11.72 8.86
C ALA A 253 3.26 -10.76 9.91
N GLN A 254 4.36 -10.10 9.57
CA GLN A 254 5.02 -9.13 10.43
C GLN A 254 5.44 -7.89 9.67
N LEU A 255 5.42 -6.75 10.36
CA LEU A 255 5.98 -5.49 9.89
C LEU A 255 7.12 -5.07 10.81
N VAL A 256 8.30 -4.86 10.24
CA VAL A 256 9.47 -4.31 10.92
C VAL A 256 9.72 -2.90 10.37
N GLU A 257 9.52 -1.87 11.19
CA GLU A 257 9.81 -0.47 10.84
C GLU A 257 11.15 -0.03 11.39
N VAL A 258 11.99 0.43 10.48
CA VAL A 258 13.33 0.94 10.73
C VAL A 258 13.35 2.42 10.37
N ASN A 259 13.42 3.29 11.38
CA ASN A 259 13.56 4.73 11.13
C ASN A 259 15.03 5.06 10.85
N ALA A 260 15.34 5.45 9.61
CA ALA A 260 16.70 5.72 9.18
C ALA A 260 17.36 6.87 9.97
N HIS A 261 16.63 7.92 10.34
CA HIS A 261 17.19 9.03 11.11
C HIS A 261 17.65 8.59 12.52
N SER A 262 16.87 7.74 13.18
CA SER A 262 17.15 7.23 14.53
C SER A 262 18.30 6.24 14.55
N LEU A 263 18.48 5.44 13.49
CA LEU A 263 19.60 4.52 13.36
C LEU A 263 20.97 5.24 13.35
N PHE A 264 21.06 6.43 12.75
CA PHE A 264 22.33 7.13 12.56
C PHE A 264 22.67 8.12 13.68
N SER A 265 21.67 8.77 14.26
CA SER A 265 21.87 9.77 15.32
C SER A 265 22.35 9.20 16.66
N LYS A 266 21.90 7.99 17.03
CA LYS A 266 22.15 7.42 18.37
C LYS A 266 23.32 6.45 18.45
N TRP A 267 23.82 5.96 17.32
CA TRP A 267 24.61 4.72 17.29
C TRP A 267 25.88 4.79 16.46
N PHE A 268 26.52 5.96 16.42
CA PHE A 268 27.71 6.16 15.58
C PHE A 268 28.86 5.17 15.88
N SER A 269 28.90 4.55 17.08
CA SER A 269 29.88 3.51 17.45
C SER A 269 29.37 2.06 17.47
N GLU A 270 28.05 1.80 17.54
CA GLU A 270 27.46 0.43 17.66
C GLU A 270 26.44 0.05 16.57
N SER A 271 26.04 1.01 15.72
CA SER A 271 24.99 0.87 14.68
C SER A 271 25.18 -0.34 13.76
N GLY A 272 26.40 -0.59 13.29
CA GLY A 272 26.66 -1.70 12.37
C GLY A 272 26.32 -3.09 12.95
N LYS A 273 26.57 -3.29 14.25
CA LYS A 273 26.22 -4.54 14.94
C LYS A 273 24.72 -4.68 15.12
N LEU A 274 24.04 -3.60 15.49
CA LEU A 274 22.57 -3.59 15.65
C LEU A 274 21.86 -3.84 14.33
N VAL A 275 22.30 -3.20 13.24
CA VAL A 275 21.78 -3.48 11.89
C VAL A 275 22.00 -4.96 11.55
N THR A 276 23.18 -5.51 11.81
CA THR A 276 23.42 -6.93 11.52
C THR A 276 22.53 -7.86 12.35
N LYS A 277 22.35 -7.59 13.66
CA LYS A 277 21.47 -8.37 14.54
C LYS A 277 20.00 -8.31 14.11
N LEU A 278 19.51 -7.12 13.78
CA LEU A 278 18.13 -6.91 13.30
C LEU A 278 17.87 -7.73 12.05
N PHE A 279 18.75 -7.65 11.05
CA PHE A 279 18.58 -8.39 9.82
C PHE A 279 18.77 -9.90 10.00
N GLN A 280 19.62 -10.34 10.95
CA GLN A 280 19.69 -11.75 11.33
C GLN A 280 18.35 -12.23 11.91
N LYS A 281 17.74 -11.47 12.82
CA LYS A 281 16.42 -11.80 13.37
C LYS A 281 15.36 -11.89 12.26
N ILE A 282 15.37 -10.95 11.32
CA ILE A 282 14.47 -11.01 10.15
C ILE A 282 14.75 -12.27 9.32
N GLU A 283 16.02 -12.60 9.06
CA GLU A 283 16.41 -13.84 8.36
C GLU A 283 15.88 -15.10 9.07
N ASP A 284 15.99 -15.15 10.41
CA ASP A 284 15.50 -16.27 11.22
C ASP A 284 13.97 -16.43 11.12
N ILE A 285 13.21 -15.32 11.04
CA ILE A 285 11.75 -15.34 10.87
C ILE A 285 11.36 -15.82 9.47
N VAL A 286 12.06 -15.35 8.42
CA VAL A 286 11.66 -15.65 7.03
C VAL A 286 12.07 -17.06 6.60
N GLU A 287 13.03 -17.69 7.29
CA GLU A 287 13.52 -19.04 7.00
C GLU A 287 12.42 -20.11 7.12
N ASP A 288 11.41 -19.89 7.97
CA ASP A 288 10.29 -20.83 8.15
C ASP A 288 9.38 -20.96 6.91
N GLY A 289 9.39 -19.96 6.01
CA GLY A 289 8.58 -19.90 4.78
C GLY A 289 7.06 -19.77 4.98
N THR A 290 6.59 -19.65 6.22
CA THR A 290 5.19 -19.50 6.64
C THR A 290 4.83 -18.07 7.04
N THR A 291 5.84 -17.25 7.37
CA THR A 291 5.64 -15.86 7.78
C THR A 291 5.94 -14.89 6.64
N LEU A 292 5.01 -13.99 6.33
CA LEU A 292 5.20 -12.88 5.39
C LEU A 292 5.77 -11.66 6.11
N VAL A 293 6.96 -11.21 5.72
CA VAL A 293 7.64 -10.09 6.41
C VAL A 293 7.71 -8.85 5.54
N PHE A 294 7.26 -7.73 6.11
CA PHE A 294 7.40 -6.39 5.54
C PHE A 294 8.51 -5.64 6.27
N VAL A 295 9.51 -5.17 5.53
CA VAL A 295 10.58 -4.33 6.09
C VAL A 295 10.38 -2.91 5.60
N LEU A 296 9.96 -2.02 6.49
CA LEU A 296 9.74 -0.60 6.22
C LEU A 296 10.96 0.22 6.63
N ILE A 297 11.64 0.85 5.67
CA ILE A 297 12.67 1.85 5.93
C ILE A 297 12.07 3.23 5.75
N ASP A 298 11.86 3.92 6.86
CA ASP A 298 11.28 5.26 6.88
C ASP A 298 12.39 6.34 6.84
N GLU A 299 12.12 7.43 6.12
CA GLU A 299 13.03 8.59 6.00
C GLU A 299 14.40 8.25 5.39
N ALA A 300 14.40 7.45 4.32
CA ALA A 300 15.60 6.97 3.66
C ALA A 300 16.52 8.09 3.13
N GLU A 301 16.03 9.33 2.95
CA GLU A 301 16.88 10.50 2.64
C GLU A 301 17.99 10.72 3.67
N SER A 302 17.77 10.33 4.93
CA SER A 302 18.76 10.47 6.01
C SER A 302 20.01 9.65 5.70
N LEU A 303 19.85 8.52 5.01
CA LEU A 303 20.94 7.66 4.56
C LEU A 303 21.80 8.35 3.50
N THR A 304 21.14 9.01 2.54
CA THR A 304 21.82 9.78 1.49
C THR A 304 22.58 10.95 2.10
N ALA A 305 21.96 11.69 3.02
CA ALA A 305 22.54 12.85 3.66
C ALA A 305 23.81 12.47 4.45
N ALA A 306 23.74 11.41 5.27
CA ALA A 306 24.89 10.90 6.01
C ALA A 306 26.04 10.46 5.09
N ARG A 307 25.71 9.82 3.95
CA ARG A 307 26.70 9.41 2.95
C ARG A 307 27.37 10.63 2.29
N GLN A 308 26.61 11.66 1.93
CA GLN A 308 27.14 12.89 1.34
C GLN A 308 27.99 13.68 2.35
N ALA A 309 27.56 13.77 3.61
CA ALA A 309 28.27 14.46 4.68
C ALA A 309 29.63 13.80 5.00
N ALA A 310 29.72 12.47 4.94
CA ALA A 310 30.98 11.78 5.10
C ALA A 310 31.91 11.92 3.88
N LEU A 311 31.37 11.94 2.65
CA LEU A 311 32.16 12.19 1.44
C LEU A 311 32.74 13.60 1.39
N SER A 312 32.04 14.59 1.97
CA SER A 312 32.54 15.97 2.10
C SER A 312 33.50 16.17 3.27
N GLY A 313 33.77 15.14 4.08
CA GLY A 313 34.65 15.20 5.26
C GLY A 313 34.03 15.89 6.47
N SER A 314 32.72 16.19 6.44
CA SER A 314 31.99 16.82 7.55
C SER A 314 31.55 15.81 8.62
N GLU A 315 31.41 14.54 8.26
CA GLU A 315 31.16 13.42 9.18
C GLU A 315 32.23 12.32 9.03
N PRO A 316 32.45 11.49 10.07
CA PRO A 316 33.39 10.37 9.95
C PRO A 316 32.95 9.34 8.90
N SER A 317 33.93 8.68 8.28
CA SER A 317 33.71 7.66 7.23
C SER A 317 32.88 6.43 7.67
N ASP A 318 32.59 6.31 8.96
CA ASP A 318 31.84 5.19 9.52
C ASP A 318 30.36 5.22 9.14
N SER A 319 29.78 6.41 8.89
CA SER A 319 28.40 6.50 8.40
C SER A 319 28.23 5.83 7.04
N ILE A 320 29.22 5.95 6.14
CA ILE A 320 29.24 5.26 4.85
C ILE A 320 29.26 3.74 5.04
N ARG A 321 30.01 3.23 6.03
CA ARG A 321 30.06 1.78 6.31
C ARG A 321 28.71 1.26 6.76
N VAL A 322 28.00 2.01 7.60
CA VAL A 322 26.66 1.64 8.09
C VAL A 322 25.64 1.64 6.95
N VAL A 323 25.64 2.68 6.10
CA VAL A 323 24.76 2.73 4.91
C VAL A 323 25.02 1.54 3.99
N ASN A 324 26.29 1.24 3.68
CA ASN A 324 26.64 0.10 2.83
C ASN A 324 26.27 -1.25 3.48
N ALA A 325 26.42 -1.38 4.80
CA ALA A 325 26.00 -2.57 5.53
C ALA A 325 24.48 -2.76 5.42
N LEU A 326 23.69 -1.70 5.65
CA LEU A 326 22.24 -1.73 5.52
C LEU A 326 21.81 -2.13 4.10
N LEU A 327 22.37 -1.50 3.07
CA LEU A 327 22.08 -1.83 1.67
C LEU A 327 22.43 -3.29 1.34
N THR A 328 23.55 -3.78 1.85
CA THR A 328 23.97 -5.19 1.66
C THR A 328 22.99 -6.15 2.31
N GLN A 329 22.48 -5.83 3.52
CA GLN A 329 21.50 -6.65 4.20
C GLN A 329 20.14 -6.64 3.49
N LEU A 330 19.71 -5.48 2.95
CA LEU A 330 18.50 -5.43 2.12
C LEU A 330 18.61 -6.30 0.87
N ASP A 331 19.76 -6.31 0.21
CA ASP A 331 19.98 -7.16 -0.97
C ASP A 331 19.97 -8.65 -0.62
N ARG A 332 20.31 -9.03 0.62
CA ARG A 332 20.15 -10.41 1.10
C ARG A 332 18.69 -10.77 1.30
N LEU A 333 17.91 -9.87 1.91
CA LEU A 333 16.48 -10.09 2.14
C LEU A 333 15.67 -10.30 0.86
N LYS A 334 16.08 -9.67 -0.25
CA LYS A 334 15.46 -9.85 -1.58
C LYS A 334 15.52 -11.27 -2.14
N ARG A 335 16.26 -12.18 -1.51
CA ARG A 335 16.32 -13.59 -1.95
C ARG A 335 15.19 -14.43 -1.36
N TRP A 336 14.63 -14.01 -0.24
CA TRP A 336 13.58 -14.73 0.48
C TRP A 336 12.23 -14.44 -0.13
N PRO A 337 11.44 -15.43 -0.59
CA PRO A 337 10.24 -15.20 -1.39
C PRO A 337 9.08 -14.55 -0.62
N ASN A 338 9.16 -14.55 0.70
CA ASN A 338 8.20 -14.07 1.68
C ASN A 338 8.60 -12.72 2.31
N VAL A 339 9.40 -11.92 1.60
CA VAL A 339 9.81 -10.59 2.03
C VAL A 339 9.39 -9.52 1.02
N VAL A 340 8.87 -8.41 1.55
CA VAL A 340 8.59 -7.18 0.80
C VAL A 340 9.28 -6.01 1.49
N VAL A 341 10.06 -5.23 0.75
CA VAL A 341 10.74 -4.05 1.28
C VAL A 341 9.98 -2.80 0.88
N LEU A 342 9.60 -2.00 1.87
CA LEU A 342 8.90 -0.73 1.72
C LEU A 342 9.85 0.39 2.14
N THR A 343 9.92 1.46 1.36
CA THR A 343 10.83 2.58 1.63
C THR A 343 10.12 3.90 1.43
N THR A 344 10.38 4.88 2.28
CA THR A 344 9.83 6.22 2.15
C THR A 344 10.93 7.26 2.05
N SER A 345 10.66 8.37 1.33
CA SER A 345 11.52 9.54 1.39
C SER A 345 10.80 10.88 1.29
N ASN A 346 11.18 11.86 2.13
CA ASN A 346 10.60 13.21 2.07
C ASN A 346 11.26 14.13 1.02
N ILE A 347 12.44 13.78 0.50
CA ILE A 347 13.21 14.64 -0.40
C ILE A 347 13.33 13.95 -1.76
N SER A 348 12.46 14.33 -2.71
CA SER A 348 12.42 13.70 -4.03
C SER A 348 13.74 13.85 -4.83
N ALA A 349 14.54 14.88 -4.55
CA ALA A 349 15.82 15.12 -5.22
C ALA A 349 17.03 14.47 -4.54
N ALA A 350 16.91 14.00 -3.29
CA ALA A 350 18.05 13.53 -2.47
C ALA A 350 17.95 12.05 -2.08
N ILE A 351 17.28 11.24 -2.90
CA ILE A 351 17.21 9.79 -2.67
C ILE A 351 18.52 9.16 -3.17
N ASP A 352 19.15 8.33 -2.34
CA ASP A 352 20.38 7.63 -2.73
C ASP A 352 20.07 6.75 -3.94
N LEU A 353 20.90 6.88 -4.98
CA LEU A 353 20.78 6.14 -6.23
C LEU A 353 20.72 4.63 -5.98
N ALA A 354 21.38 4.14 -4.92
CA ALA A 354 21.34 2.75 -4.50
C ALA A 354 19.92 2.26 -4.13
N PHE A 355 19.07 3.09 -3.51
CA PHE A 355 17.67 2.72 -3.26
C PHE A 355 16.83 2.84 -4.52
N VAL A 356 17.08 3.88 -5.31
CA VAL A 356 16.38 4.10 -6.58
C VAL A 356 16.61 2.94 -7.56
N ASP A 357 17.84 2.48 -7.73
CA ASP A 357 18.16 1.38 -8.65
C ASP A 357 17.58 0.03 -8.19
N ARG A 358 17.31 -0.10 -6.89
CA ARG A 358 16.76 -1.31 -6.26
C ARG A 358 15.23 -1.34 -6.24
N ALA A 359 14.57 -0.18 -6.39
CA ALA A 359 13.13 -0.04 -6.33
C ALA A 359 12.49 -0.37 -7.68
N ASP A 360 11.60 -1.37 -7.69
CA ASP A 360 10.83 -1.69 -8.88
C ASP A 360 9.69 -0.69 -9.09
N ILE A 361 9.07 -0.25 -7.99
CA ILE A 361 8.07 0.82 -7.98
C ILE A 361 8.66 2.05 -7.32
N LYS A 362 8.56 3.16 -8.05
CA LYS A 362 8.88 4.50 -7.58
C LYS A 362 7.61 5.32 -7.72
N ALA A 363 6.96 5.61 -6.60
CA ALA A 363 5.71 6.34 -6.60
C ALA A 363 5.86 7.69 -5.90
N TYR A 364 5.54 8.75 -6.64
CA TYR A 364 5.46 10.10 -6.08
C TYR A 364 4.12 10.30 -5.36
N VAL A 365 4.18 10.74 -4.10
CA VAL A 365 3.03 11.06 -3.26
C VAL A 365 3.03 12.56 -2.95
N GLY A 366 2.37 13.31 -3.83
CA GLY A 366 2.26 14.76 -3.75
C GLY A 366 1.22 15.28 -2.75
N PRO A 367 1.09 16.60 -2.61
CA PRO A 367 -0.01 17.21 -1.86
C PRO A 367 -1.37 16.86 -2.52
N PRO A 368 -2.45 16.77 -1.72
CA PRO A 368 -3.77 16.38 -2.21
C PRO A 368 -4.38 17.43 -3.14
N SER A 369 -5.04 16.99 -4.22
CA SER A 369 -5.85 17.85 -5.09
C SER A 369 -7.09 18.37 -4.35
N LEU A 370 -7.84 19.27 -4.99
CA LEU A 370 -9.09 19.79 -4.42
C LEU A 370 -10.09 18.66 -4.08
N GLU A 371 -10.18 17.64 -4.92
CA GLU A 371 -11.07 16.48 -4.69
C GLU A 371 -10.62 15.70 -3.44
N ALA A 372 -9.35 15.29 -3.36
CA ALA A 372 -8.83 14.64 -2.16
C ALA A 372 -8.94 15.52 -0.90
N ARG A 373 -8.69 16.84 -0.99
CA ARG A 373 -8.88 17.76 0.14
C ARG A 373 -10.32 17.76 0.63
N TYR A 374 -11.28 17.86 -0.29
CA TYR A 374 -12.70 17.80 0.02
C TYR A 374 -13.06 16.49 0.71
N GLU A 375 -12.65 15.36 0.15
CA GLU A 375 -12.98 14.03 0.67
C GLU A 375 -12.33 13.77 2.04
N ILE A 376 -11.09 14.23 2.26
CA ILE A 376 -10.42 14.18 3.57
C ILE A 376 -11.23 14.97 4.60
N LEU A 377 -11.55 16.24 4.31
CA LEU A 377 -12.29 17.08 5.25
C LEU A 377 -13.71 16.54 5.49
N ARG A 378 -14.38 16.04 4.44
CA ARG A 378 -15.68 15.36 4.55
C ARG A 378 -15.59 14.15 5.48
N SER A 379 -14.56 13.32 5.35
CA SER A 379 -14.37 12.15 6.22
C SER A 379 -14.22 12.55 7.70
N CYS A 380 -13.48 13.64 7.98
CA CYS A 380 -13.34 14.17 9.32
C CYS A 380 -14.68 14.69 9.87
N LEU A 381 -15.44 15.42 9.07
CA LEU A 381 -16.73 15.95 9.46
C LEU A 381 -17.78 14.86 9.71
N LYS A 382 -17.77 13.78 8.91
CA LYS A 382 -18.61 12.59 9.15
C LYS A 382 -18.22 11.89 10.45
N GLU A 383 -16.93 11.78 10.77
CA GLU A 383 -16.47 11.21 12.04
C GLU A 383 -16.93 12.06 13.23
N LEU A 384 -16.77 13.39 13.16
CA LEU A 384 -17.22 14.30 14.22
C LEU A 384 -18.73 14.26 14.42
N GLN A 385 -19.50 14.09 13.34
CA GLN A 385 -20.94 13.87 13.41
C GLN A 385 -21.27 12.52 14.06
N ARG A 386 -20.57 11.44 13.68
CA ARG A 386 -20.77 10.09 14.22
C ARG A 386 -20.60 10.05 15.74
N VAL A 387 -19.62 10.79 16.27
CA VAL A 387 -19.36 10.87 17.72
C VAL A 387 -20.16 11.96 18.44
N GLY A 388 -21.01 12.71 17.73
CA GLY A 388 -21.88 13.74 18.31
C GLY A 388 -21.18 15.05 18.70
N ILE A 389 -19.99 15.33 18.14
CA ILE A 389 -19.35 16.66 18.26
C ILE A 389 -20.06 17.67 17.35
N ILE A 390 -20.47 17.22 16.15
CA ILE A 390 -21.33 17.98 15.24
C ILE A 390 -22.74 17.41 15.30
N ASN A 391 -23.70 18.23 15.71
CA ASN A 391 -25.10 17.84 15.80
C ASN A 391 -25.76 17.84 14.41
N GLN A 392 -26.61 16.84 14.16
CA GLN A 392 -27.54 16.89 13.04
C GLN A 392 -28.52 18.03 13.27
N GLN A 393 -28.66 18.93 12.29
CA GLN A 393 -29.78 19.87 12.31
C GLN A 393 -31.10 19.06 12.36
N LYS A 394 -32.12 19.58 13.05
CA LYS A 394 -33.45 18.95 13.19
C LYS A 394 -34.23 18.97 11.86
N VAL A 395 -33.65 18.38 10.83
CA VAL A 395 -34.18 18.25 9.48
C VAL A 395 -34.27 16.76 9.18
N GLU A 396 -35.13 16.37 8.24
CA GLU A 396 -35.26 14.98 7.80
C GLU A 396 -33.89 14.33 7.51
N PRO A 397 -33.64 13.07 7.92
CA PRO A 397 -32.32 12.43 7.90
C PRO A 397 -31.59 12.48 6.55
N TYR A 398 -32.35 12.50 5.44
CA TYR A 398 -31.82 12.44 4.08
C TYR A 398 -31.35 13.81 3.53
N ASP A 399 -31.76 14.92 4.13
CA ASP A 399 -31.51 16.27 3.59
C ASP A 399 -30.27 16.96 4.20
N SER A 400 -29.62 16.35 5.19
CA SER A 400 -28.47 16.94 5.92
C SER A 400 -27.13 16.23 5.70
N GLU A 401 -27.08 15.19 4.86
CA GLU A 401 -25.85 14.43 4.63
C GLU A 401 -24.89 15.16 3.66
N LEU A 402 -23.60 15.19 4.00
CA LEU A 402 -22.53 15.70 3.14
C LEU A 402 -22.38 14.83 1.87
N LEU A 403 -22.56 15.46 0.71
CA LEU A 403 -22.41 14.83 -0.60
C LEU A 403 -20.94 14.47 -0.87
N THR A 404 -20.68 13.43 -1.65
CA THR A 404 -19.32 13.21 -2.19
C THR A 404 -18.97 14.31 -3.19
N PHE A 405 -17.67 14.55 -3.40
CA PHE A 405 -17.17 15.52 -4.37
C PHE A 405 -17.76 15.29 -5.76
N LYS A 406 -17.81 14.02 -6.19
CA LYS A 406 -18.38 13.61 -7.47
C LYS A 406 -19.87 13.96 -7.60
N ILE A 407 -20.68 13.66 -6.57
CA ILE A 407 -22.12 13.98 -6.57
C ILE A 407 -22.32 15.50 -6.55
N LEU A 408 -21.59 16.22 -5.69
CA LEU A 408 -21.65 17.68 -5.62
C LEU A 408 -21.30 18.31 -6.98
N SER A 409 -20.23 17.84 -7.62
CA SER A 409 -19.78 18.33 -8.93
C SER A 409 -20.81 18.08 -10.04
N LEU A 410 -21.55 16.97 -9.99
CA LEU A 410 -22.66 16.70 -10.93
C LEU A 410 -23.83 17.65 -10.67
N ARG A 411 -24.26 17.79 -9.41
CA ARG A 411 -25.36 18.68 -9.01
C ARG A 411 -25.09 20.14 -9.33
N MET A 412 -23.83 20.60 -9.22
CA MET A 412 -23.44 21.97 -9.57
C MET A 412 -23.47 22.25 -11.08
N LYS A 413 -23.34 21.22 -11.93
CA LYS A 413 -23.44 21.34 -13.38
C LYS A 413 -24.89 21.41 -13.87
N GLU A 414 -25.81 20.80 -13.13
CA GLU A 414 -27.25 20.82 -13.41
C GLU A 414 -27.83 22.21 -13.05
N ARG A 415 -27.71 23.18 -13.97
CA ARG A 415 -28.42 24.47 -13.88
C ARG A 415 -29.93 24.23 -13.99
N THR A 416 -30.62 24.05 -12.87
CA THR A 416 -32.09 24.08 -12.84
C THR A 416 -32.57 25.15 -11.87
N GLU A 417 -33.36 26.10 -12.39
CA GLU A 417 -33.96 27.23 -11.65
C GLU A 417 -34.98 26.81 -10.59
N GLU A 418 -35.34 25.52 -10.55
CA GLU A 418 -36.35 24.95 -9.63
C GLU A 418 -35.74 24.02 -8.57
N ALA A 419 -34.41 23.92 -8.48
CA ALA A 419 -33.79 23.13 -7.44
C ALA A 419 -34.11 23.78 -6.09
N ARG A 420 -35.07 23.20 -5.34
CA ARG A 420 -35.16 23.37 -3.89
C ARG A 420 -33.72 23.38 -3.38
N VAL A 421 -33.32 24.46 -2.76
CA VAL A 421 -31.98 24.63 -2.19
C VAL A 421 -31.85 23.58 -1.10
N LEU A 422 -31.39 22.38 -1.48
CA LEU A 422 -31.19 21.27 -0.59
C LEU A 422 -30.08 21.68 0.36
N LEU A 423 -30.37 21.66 1.65
CA LEU A 423 -29.43 21.98 2.72
C LEU A 423 -28.11 21.20 2.55
N SER A 424 -28.18 19.92 2.16
CA SER A 424 -27.03 19.08 1.83
C SER A 424 -26.12 19.68 0.75
N VAL A 425 -26.67 20.30 -0.30
CA VAL A 425 -25.90 20.96 -1.36
C VAL A 425 -25.20 22.20 -0.83
N ASP A 426 -25.87 23.02 -0.03
CA ASP A 426 -25.29 24.24 0.54
C ASP A 426 -24.16 23.94 1.52
N ILE A 427 -24.39 23.01 2.46
CA ILE A 427 -23.34 22.58 3.40
C ILE A 427 -22.16 21.99 2.63
N SER A 428 -22.43 21.17 1.62
CA SER A 428 -21.39 20.58 0.76
C SER A 428 -20.62 21.64 -0.04
N ARG A 429 -21.29 22.71 -0.49
CA ARG A 429 -20.65 23.85 -1.17
C ARG A 429 -19.76 24.66 -0.22
N ASN A 430 -20.20 24.86 1.02
CA ASN A 430 -19.39 25.51 2.05
C ASN A 430 -18.13 24.68 2.37
N LEU A 431 -18.27 23.36 2.48
CA LEU A 431 -17.12 22.46 2.63
C LEU A 431 -16.17 22.54 1.42
N LEU A 432 -16.70 22.69 0.20
CA LEU A 432 -15.87 22.90 -0.98
C LEU A 432 -15.07 24.21 -0.89
N ALA A 433 -15.67 25.30 -0.45
CA ALA A 433 -14.95 26.56 -0.22
C ALA A 433 -13.85 26.44 0.84
N VAL A 434 -14.09 25.67 1.91
CA VAL A 434 -13.06 25.33 2.91
C VAL A 434 -11.91 24.54 2.25
N ALA A 435 -12.22 23.55 1.42
CA ALA A 435 -11.22 22.75 0.72
C ALA A 435 -10.40 23.57 -0.30
N GLU A 436 -11.02 24.53 -0.98
CA GLU A 436 -10.33 25.51 -1.85
C GLU A 436 -9.35 26.36 -1.04
N ALA A 437 -9.77 26.88 0.12
CA ALA A 437 -8.92 27.67 1.00
C ALA A 437 -7.73 26.88 1.60
N CYS A 438 -7.77 25.54 1.59
CA CYS A 438 -6.67 24.68 2.02
C CYS A 438 -5.65 24.36 0.91
N GLU A 439 -5.57 25.14 -0.15
CA GLU A 439 -4.55 24.94 -1.20
C GLU A 439 -3.13 24.91 -0.60
N GLY A 440 -2.33 23.93 -1.02
CA GLY A 440 -0.97 23.70 -0.51
C GLY A 440 -0.87 23.02 0.86
N PHE A 441 -1.99 22.70 1.52
CA PHE A 441 -1.95 21.96 2.79
C PHE A 441 -1.57 20.50 2.57
N SER A 442 -0.74 19.95 3.46
CA SER A 442 -0.46 18.51 3.51
C SER A 442 -1.65 17.73 4.09
N GLY A 443 -1.72 16.42 3.81
CA GLY A 443 -2.72 15.53 4.42
C GLY A 443 -2.73 15.60 5.95
N ARG A 444 -1.55 15.69 6.57
CA ARG A 444 -1.39 15.90 8.02
C ARG A 444 -2.04 17.21 8.48
N ALA A 445 -1.80 18.32 7.77
CA ALA A 445 -2.39 19.60 8.12
C ALA A 445 -3.91 19.59 7.99
N LEU A 446 -4.45 18.98 6.93
CA LEU A 446 -5.89 18.83 6.72
C LEU A 446 -6.56 18.04 7.84
N ARG A 447 -5.95 16.92 8.28
CA ARG A 447 -6.48 16.10 9.39
C ARG A 447 -6.37 16.79 10.75
N LYS A 448 -5.45 17.75 10.91
CA LYS A 448 -5.32 18.59 12.12
C LYS A 448 -6.34 19.71 12.18
N LEU A 449 -6.81 20.20 11.03
CA LEU A 449 -7.66 21.38 10.93
C LEU A 449 -8.97 21.29 11.73
N PRO A 450 -9.74 20.18 11.72
CA PRO A 450 -10.97 20.09 12.52
C PRO A 450 -10.72 20.27 14.02
N PHE A 451 -9.61 19.76 14.54
CA PHE A 451 -9.23 19.97 15.94
C PHE A 451 -8.92 21.44 16.23
N LEU A 452 -8.16 22.10 15.35
CA LEU A 452 -7.84 23.53 15.49
C LEU A 452 -9.10 24.41 15.43
N ALA A 453 -10.04 24.06 14.53
CA ALA A 453 -11.33 24.72 14.44
C ALA A 453 -12.08 24.60 15.76
N HIS A 454 -12.32 23.37 16.23
CA HIS A 454 -13.02 23.09 17.49
C HIS A 454 -12.36 23.77 18.69
N ALA A 455 -11.03 23.71 18.80
CA ALA A 455 -10.29 24.35 19.89
C ALA A 455 -10.52 25.87 19.97
N SER A 456 -10.85 26.51 18.84
CA SER A 456 -11.14 27.94 18.79
C SER A 456 -12.60 28.33 19.01
N MET A 457 -13.51 27.35 19.09
CA MET A 457 -14.95 27.56 19.22
C MET A 457 -15.41 27.78 20.68
N GLY A 458 -14.56 27.50 21.67
CA GLY A 458 -14.94 27.57 23.09
C GLY A 458 -15.93 26.46 23.50
N PRO A 459 -16.49 26.50 24.73
CA PRO A 459 -17.43 25.48 25.22
C PRO A 459 -18.83 25.71 24.62
N LEU A 460 -19.01 25.36 23.34
CA LEU A 460 -20.33 25.38 22.69
C LEU A 460 -21.01 24.02 22.85
N THR A 461 -22.25 24.03 23.32
CA THR A 461 -23.09 22.84 23.51
C THR A 461 -23.91 22.46 22.28
N ASP A 462 -23.97 23.32 21.27
CA ASP A 462 -24.71 23.06 20.03
C ASP A 462 -23.91 23.54 18.82
N CYS A 463 -23.32 22.60 18.09
CA CYS A 463 -22.46 22.87 16.95
C CYS A 463 -22.99 22.12 15.73
N ASP A 464 -23.60 22.81 14.78
CA ASP A 464 -23.97 22.24 13.49
C ASP A 464 -22.85 22.38 12.46
N TYR A 465 -23.05 21.81 11.26
CA TYR A 465 -22.06 21.93 10.18
C TYR A 465 -21.76 23.36 9.78
N SER A 466 -22.74 24.25 9.78
CA SER A 466 -22.56 25.63 9.33
C SER A 466 -21.62 26.40 10.26
N VAL A 467 -21.85 26.27 11.57
CA VAL A 467 -20.99 26.88 12.59
C VAL A 467 -19.58 26.27 12.56
N PHE A 468 -19.48 24.94 12.42
CA PHE A 468 -18.18 24.27 12.38
C PHE A 468 -17.35 24.64 11.14
N LEU A 469 -17.97 24.71 9.97
CA LEU A 469 -17.32 25.12 8.72
C LEU A 469 -16.83 26.57 8.77
N ALA A 470 -17.59 27.46 9.41
CA ALA A 470 -17.15 28.83 9.65
C ALA A 470 -15.91 28.89 10.56
N ALA A 471 -15.90 28.09 11.63
CA ALA A 471 -14.73 27.99 12.52
C ALA A 471 -13.51 27.39 11.79
N MET A 472 -13.72 26.42 10.89
CA MET A 472 -12.66 25.89 10.04
C MET A 472 -12.05 26.95 9.12
N HIS A 473 -12.88 27.79 8.48
CA HIS A 473 -12.37 28.90 7.68
C HIS A 473 -11.49 29.85 8.49
N GLU A 474 -11.88 30.15 9.73
CA GLU A 474 -11.07 31.00 10.60
C GLU A 474 -9.76 30.32 11.05
N ALA A 475 -9.79 29.02 11.32
CA ALA A 475 -8.59 28.24 11.62
C ALA A 475 -7.61 28.20 10.43
N ILE A 476 -8.11 28.11 9.19
CA ILE A 476 -7.27 28.17 7.98
C ILE A 476 -6.54 29.51 7.88
N LYS A 477 -7.23 30.63 8.10
CA LYS A 477 -6.60 31.96 8.04
C LYS A 477 -5.47 32.11 9.05
N ARG A 478 -5.65 31.60 10.27
CA ARG A 478 -4.59 31.60 11.30
C ARG A 478 -3.40 30.74 10.86
N GLU A 479 -3.65 29.51 10.42
CA GLU A 479 -2.60 28.60 9.95
C GLU A 479 -1.82 29.18 8.75
N LEU A 480 -2.50 29.83 7.80
CA LEU A 480 -1.84 30.52 6.68
C LEU A 480 -1.02 31.73 7.16
N SER A 481 -1.51 32.49 8.13
CA SER A 481 -0.79 33.62 8.72
C SER A 481 0.48 33.16 9.45
N ASP A 482 0.37 32.09 10.24
CA ASP A 482 1.50 31.50 10.97
C ASP A 482 2.57 30.98 10.00
N ARG A 483 2.16 30.37 8.87
CA ARG A 483 3.09 29.93 7.82
C ARG A 483 3.76 31.06 7.06
N ALA A 484 3.12 32.23 6.96
CA ALA A 484 3.73 33.40 6.32
C ALA A 484 4.75 34.10 7.24
N LEU A 485 4.70 33.83 8.55
CA LEU A 485 5.62 34.37 9.55
C LEU A 485 6.88 33.50 9.76
N MET A 486 6.83 32.23 9.35
CA MET A 486 7.98 31.30 9.32
C MET A 486 8.73 31.41 7.99
#